data_AF-A0A7V1JIQ6-F1
#
_entry.id   AF-A0A7V1JIQ6-F1
#
_cell.length_a   1.000
_cell.length_b   1.000
_cell.length_c   1.000
_cell.angle_alpha   90.00
_cell.angle_beta   90.00
_cell.angle_gamma   90.00
#
_symmetry.space_group_name_H-M   'P 1'
#
loop_
_entity.id
_entity.type
_entity.pdbx_description
1 polymer ?
#
loop_
_entity_poly.entity_id
_entity_poly.type
_entity_poly.pdbx_seq_one_letter_code
_entity_poly.pdbx_strand_id
1 'polypeptide(L)' 'MSLSALETRIARLERVIEISRSLNSTLSLRPLLYQIVNAARELTNTEASSIMLVDRKTGELHFE' A
#
# COMPACT_ATOMS: atom_id res chain seq x y z
N MET A 1 20.08 -14.47 -14.73
CA MET A 1 19.71 -13.46 -13.71
C MET A 1 20.89 -13.29 -12.79
N SER A 2 21.30 -12.06 -12.47
CA SER A 2 22.41 -11.80 -11.53
C SER A 2 21.97 -12.11 -10.09
N LEU A 3 22.93 -12.46 -9.23
CA LEU A 3 22.69 -12.65 -7.79
C LEU A 3 22.02 -11.40 -7.17
N SER A 4 22.46 -10.21 -7.58
CA SER A 4 21.89 -8.92 -7.16
C SER A 4 20.42 -8.71 -7.52
N ALA A 5 19.98 -9.18 -8.70
CA ALA A 5 18.59 -9.07 -9.11
C ALA A 5 17.67 -9.98 -8.29
N LEU A 6 18.19 -11.15 -7.87
CA LEU A 6 17.47 -12.07 -7.00
C LEU A 6 17.35 -11.50 -5.57
N GLU A 7 18.43 -10.96 -5.02
CA GLU A 7 18.43 -10.28 -3.72
C GLU A 7 17.41 -9.13 -3.68
N THR A 8 17.39 -8.29 -4.72
CA THR A 8 16.42 -7.21 -4.85
C THR A 8 14.98 -7.73 -4.90
N ARG A 9 14.75 -8.85 -5.59
CA ARG A 9 13.41 -9.45 -5.70
C ARG A 9 12.95 -10.03 -4.37
N ILE A 10 13.85 -10.69 -3.62
CA ILE A 10 13.56 -11.24 -2.29
C ILE A 10 13.20 -10.11 -1.33
N ALA A 11 14.04 -9.06 -1.25
CA ALA A 11 13.78 -7.92 -0.38
C ALA A 11 12.41 -7.26 -0.67
N ARG A 12 12.03 -7.15 -1.96
CA ARG A 12 10.72 -6.63 -2.35
C ARG A 12 9.57 -7.52 -1.89
N LEU A 13 9.72 -8.85 -1.95
CA LEU A 13 8.69 -9.79 -1.49
C LEU A 13 8.56 -9.80 0.03
N GLU A 14 9.68 -9.78 0.76
CA GLU A 14 9.70 -9.64 2.21
C GLU A 14 8.96 -8.37 2.64
N ARG A 15 9.24 -7.26 1.95
CA ARG A 15 8.57 -5.99 2.22
C ARG A 15 7.05 -6.04 2.02
N VAL A 16 6.58 -6.70 0.96
CA VAL A 16 5.14 -6.92 0.73
C VAL A 16 4.50 -7.73 1.85
N ILE A 17 5.18 -8.76 2.36
CA ILE A 17 4.68 -9.59 3.46
C ILE A 17 4.57 -8.77 4.75
N GLU A 18 5.59 -7.97 5.08
CA GLU A 18 5.59 -7.08 6.25
C GLU A 18 4.43 -6.09 6.21
N ILE A 19 4.26 -5.41 5.09
CA ILE A 19 3.16 -4.47 4.85
C ILE A 19 1.82 -5.19 5.06
N SER A 20 1.64 -6.35 4.43
CA SER A 20 0.40 -7.14 4.53
C SER A 20 0.07 -7.51 5.98
N ARG A 21 1.07 -7.90 6.78
CA ARG A 21 0.89 -8.21 8.21
C ARG A 21 0.47 -6.99 9.02
N SER A 22 1.09 -5.84 8.74
CA SER A 22 0.75 -4.57 9.39
C SER A 22 -0.68 -4.15 9.06
N LEU A 23 -1.08 -4.21 7.79
CA LEU A 23 -2.42 -3.82 7.34
C LEU A 23 -3.51 -4.69 8.01
N ASN A 24 -3.29 -6.01 8.09
CA ASN A 24 -4.25 -6.93 8.71
C ASN A 24 -4.44 -6.72 10.23
N SER A 25 -3.55 -5.98 10.88
CA SER A 25 -3.63 -5.69 12.32
C SER A 25 -4.33 -4.34 12.61
N THR A 26 -4.70 -3.59 11.58
CA THR A 26 -5.31 -2.26 11.71
C THR A 26 -6.83 -2.35 11.56
N LEU A 27 -7.55 -2.21 12.68
CA LEU A 27 -9.02 -2.33 12.71
C LEU A 27 -9.76 -1.06 12.27
N SER A 28 -9.12 0.10 12.37
CA SER A 28 -9.71 1.38 12.03
C SER A 28 -9.48 1.70 10.55
N LEU A 29 -10.55 1.98 9.81
CA LEU A 29 -10.52 2.22 8.37
C LEU A 29 -9.56 3.37 7.98
N ARG A 30 -9.62 4.50 8.67
CA ARG A 30 -8.82 5.67 8.30
C ARG A 30 -7.31 5.44 8.45
N PRO A 31 -6.80 4.93 9.60
CA PRO A 31 -5.41 4.49 9.71
C PRO A 31 -5.02 3.42 8.67
N LEU A 32 -5.92 2.49 8.35
CA LEU A 32 -5.68 1.45 7.36
C LEU A 32 -5.46 2.06 5.97
N LEU A 33 -6.34 2.96 5.52
CA LEU A 33 -6.23 3.63 4.21
C LEU A 33 -4.92 4.43 4.11
N TYR A 34 -4.56 5.17 5.15
CA TYR A 34 -3.28 5.88 5.20
C TYR A 34 -2.08 4.94 5.07
N GLN A 35 -2.11 3.78 5.73
CA GLN A 35 -1.05 2.77 5.60
C GLN A 35 -0.99 2.20 4.17
N ILE A 36 -2.13 1.96 3.52
CA ILE A 36 -2.17 1.47 2.13
C ILE A 36 -1.58 2.50 1.17
N VAL A 37 -1.97 3.78 1.30
CA VAL A 37 -1.43 4.88 0.49
C VAL A 37 0.09 4.92 0.61
N ASN A 38 0.63 4.94 1.83
CA ASN A 38 2.08 4.97 2.05
C ASN A 38 2.79 3.73 1.51
N ALA A 39 2.22 2.53 1.72
CA ALA A 39 2.76 1.29 1.19
C ALA A 39 2.81 1.31 -0.35
N ALA A 40 1.76 1.82 -1.00
CA ALA A 40 1.72 1.94 -2.46
C ALA A 40 2.81 2.90 -2.96
N ARG A 41 3.00 4.05 -2.30
CA ARG A 41 4.05 5.02 -2.62
C ARG A 41 5.43 4.38 -2.54
N GLU A 42 5.71 3.68 -1.44
CA GLU A 42 6.98 3.00 -1.20
C GLU A 42 7.26 1.90 -2.23
N LEU A 43 6.30 1.00 -2.44
CA LEU A 43 6.48 -0.16 -3.33
C LEU A 43 6.60 0.24 -4.81
N THR A 44 5.98 1.36 -5.20
CA THR A 44 6.03 1.86 -6.58
C THR A 44 7.11 2.90 -6.81
N ASN A 45 7.81 3.33 -5.74
CA ASN A 45 8.82 4.38 -5.78
C ASN A 45 8.31 5.67 -6.45
N THR A 46 7.10 6.09 -6.07
CA THR A 46 6.47 7.33 -6.57
C THR A 46 6.55 8.45 -5.54
N GLU A 47 6.39 9.69 -6.01
CA GLU A 47 6.34 10.87 -5.14
C GLU A 47 5.07 10.88 -4.27
N ALA A 48 3.94 10.46 -4.86
CA ALA A 48 2.64 10.43 -4.22
C ALA A 48 1.80 9.23 -4.69
N SER A 49 0.82 8.90 -3.86
CA SER A 49 -0.24 7.92 -4.11
C SER A 49 -1.51 8.42 -3.43
N SER A 50 -2.67 7.96 -3.89
CA SER A 50 -3.96 8.27 -3.27
C SER A 50 -4.92 7.11 -3.46
N ILE A 51 -5.95 7.05 -2.61
CA ILE A 51 -7.07 6.12 -2.77
C ILE A 51 -8.32 6.94 -3.05
N MET A 52 -9.06 6.54 -4.10
CA MET A 52 -10.37 7.09 -4.37
C MET A 52 -11.44 6.16 -3.78
N LEU A 53 -12.25 6.70 -2.88
CA LEU A 53 -13.38 6.00 -2.29
C LEU A 53 -14.67 6.47 -2.95
N VAL A 54 -15.58 5.53 -3.19
CA VAL A 54 -16.94 5.84 -3.62
C VAL A 54 -17.85 5.93 -2.39
N ASP A 55 -18.53 7.06 -2.22
CA ASP A 55 -19.65 7.15 -1.30
C ASP A 55 -20.83 6.37 -1.89
N ARG A 56 -21.25 5.30 -1.21
CA ARG A 56 -22.34 4.43 -1.72
C ARG A 56 -23.72 5.08 -1.69
N LYS A 57 -23.92 6.16 -0.95
CA LYS A 57 -25.20 6.87 -0.84
C LYS A 57 -25.35 7.92 -1.93
N THR A 58 -24.28 8.67 -2.23
CA THR A 58 -24.31 9.78 -3.19
C THR A 58 -23.73 9.40 -4.55
N GLY A 59 -22.86 8.39 -4.60
CA GLY A 59 -22.07 8.03 -5.79
C GLY A 59 -20.85 8.92 -5.99
N GLU A 60 -20.59 9.86 -5.08
CA GLU A 60 -19.47 10.78 -5.18
C GLU A 60 -18.13 10.11 -4.85
N LEU A 61 -17.06 10.69 -5.40
CA LEU A 61 -15.71 10.21 -5.22
C LEU A 61 -14.95 11.13 -4.25
N HIS A 62 -14.32 10.54 -3.25
CA HIS A 62 -13.51 11.25 -2.26
C HIS A 62 -12.12 10.66 -2.16
N PHE A 63 -11.13 11.54 -1.96
CA PHE A 63 -9.76 11.14 -1.69
C PHE A 63 -9.55 10.81 -0.21
N GLU A 64 -8.78 9.75 0.06
CA GLU A 64 -8.08 9.50 1.32
C GLU A 64 -6.56 9.50 1.09
#